data_AF-C2XU36-F1
#
_entry.id   AF-C2XU36-F1
#
_cell.length_a   1.000
_cell.length_b   1.000
_cell.length_c   1.000
_cell.angle_alpha   90.00
_cell.angle_beta   90.00
_cell.angle_gamma   90.00
#
_symmetry.space_group_name_H-M   'P 1'
#
loop_
_entity.id
_entity.type
_entity.pdbx_description
1 polymer ?
#
loop_
_entity_poly.entity_id
_entity_poly.type
_entity_poly.pdbx_seq_one_letter_code
_entity_poly.pdbx_strand_id
1 'polypeptide(L)'
;MDGEKEIIIEQNQSYENDLGIEVASEHAGKSASQITVRDNTISNNIMSGIAIGGYDNQQGYAENNTITNNVIYKNDTKDQESGQIELNYDTLNNVISNNFSKNTGNKLDYNQYYGEFDQNSGLWQWKRKTYKGFPTYQASMSQEGNEQHSVYCKLSPSFKLILK
;
A
#
# COMPACT_ATOMS: atom_id res chain seq x y z
N MET A 1 -0.11 4.96 15.09
CA MET A 1 -0.31 6.42 15.11
C MET A 1 -1.79 6.63 15.35
N ASP A 2 -2.22 7.49 16.28
CA ASP A 2 -3.65 7.70 16.58
C ASP A 2 -4.03 9.19 16.51
N GLY A 3 -4.66 9.59 15.41
CA GLY A 3 -5.21 10.94 15.23
C GLY A 3 -4.16 12.05 15.12
N GLU A 4 -2.90 11.69 14.87
CA GLU A 4 -1.76 12.60 14.78
C GLU A 4 -1.69 13.36 13.45
N LYS A 5 -0.96 14.48 13.43
CA LYS A 5 -0.78 15.35 12.26
C LYS A 5 0.66 15.79 12.07
N GLU A 6 1.04 16.06 10.82
CA GLU A 6 2.35 16.63 10.42
C GLU A 6 3.57 15.76 10.81
N ILE A 7 3.46 14.42 10.73
CA ILE A 7 4.54 13.50 11.11
C ILE A 7 5.26 12.92 9.90
N ILE A 8 6.59 12.83 9.95
CA ILE A 8 7.40 12.13 8.96
C ILE A 8 7.93 10.84 9.57
N ILE A 9 7.62 9.70 8.95
CA ILE A 9 8.14 8.37 9.29
C ILE A 9 9.08 7.97 8.16
N GLU A 10 10.39 8.08 8.37
CA GLU A 10 11.37 7.80 7.33
C GLU A 10 12.59 6.99 7.77
N GLN A 11 13.14 6.21 6.84
CA GLN A 11 14.41 5.46 6.98
C GLN A 11 14.41 4.41 8.11
N ASN A 12 13.22 3.87 8.47
CA ASN A 12 13.06 2.82 9.48
C ASN A 12 13.02 1.42 8.87
N GLN A 13 13.24 0.40 9.70
CA GLN A 13 12.95 -0.99 9.39
C GLN A 13 11.80 -1.51 10.28
N SER A 14 10.75 -2.06 9.68
CA SER A 14 9.65 -2.75 10.38
C SER A 14 9.59 -4.20 9.92
N TYR A 15 9.78 -5.14 10.84
CA TYR A 15 10.05 -6.55 10.54
C TYR A 15 9.45 -7.51 11.59
N GLU A 16 8.76 -8.56 11.13
CA GLU A 16 8.16 -9.63 11.97
C GLU A 16 7.17 -9.13 13.07
N ASN A 17 6.50 -8.00 12.84
CA ASN A 17 5.39 -7.53 13.69
C ASN A 17 4.04 -8.11 13.24
N ASP A 18 2.96 -7.81 13.98
CA ASP A 18 1.58 -8.06 13.51
C ASP A 18 1.25 -7.17 12.29
N LEU A 19 1.18 -5.85 12.47
CA LEU A 19 1.18 -4.86 11.38
C LEU A 19 2.51 -4.10 11.30
N GLY A 20 2.90 -3.68 10.10
CA GLY A 20 4.19 -3.00 9.88
C GLY A 20 4.21 -1.51 10.27
N ILE A 21 3.29 -0.71 9.71
CA ILE A 21 3.04 0.71 10.04
C ILE A 21 1.53 0.99 9.88
N GLU A 22 0.92 1.69 10.83
CA GLU A 22 -0.48 2.11 10.72
C GLU A 22 -0.63 3.64 10.72
N VAL A 23 -1.38 4.14 9.73
CA VAL A 23 -1.75 5.55 9.56
C VAL A 23 -3.28 5.66 9.69
N ALA A 24 -3.76 5.66 10.93
CA ALA A 24 -5.18 5.66 11.25
C ALA A 24 -5.51 6.62 12.42
N SER A 25 -6.79 6.78 12.69
CA SER A 25 -7.31 7.48 13.86
C SER A 25 -8.39 6.59 14.45
N GLU A 26 -8.26 6.14 15.70
CA GLU A 26 -9.30 5.35 16.36
C GLU A 26 -10.49 6.24 16.76
N HIS A 27 -10.23 7.54 16.91
CA HIS A 27 -11.23 8.52 17.30
C HIS A 27 -12.18 8.93 16.16
N ALA A 28 -13.46 8.59 16.31
CA ALA A 28 -14.56 9.03 15.44
C ALA A 28 -14.48 10.52 15.07
N GLY A 29 -14.55 10.83 13.77
CA GLY A 29 -14.55 12.19 13.25
C GLY A 29 -13.21 12.95 13.34
N LYS A 30 -12.14 12.34 13.86
CA LYS A 30 -10.77 12.86 13.74
C LYS A 30 -10.04 12.22 12.56
N SER A 31 -8.97 12.87 12.12
CA SER A 31 -8.16 12.45 10.98
C SER A 31 -6.67 12.32 11.29
N ALA A 32 -6.10 11.17 10.95
CA ALA A 32 -4.66 11.04 10.73
C ALA A 32 -4.32 11.75 9.43
N SER A 33 -3.53 12.83 9.50
CA SER A 33 -3.40 13.72 8.33
C SER A 33 -2.06 14.41 8.19
N GLN A 34 -1.67 14.66 6.93
CA GLN A 34 -0.36 15.23 6.60
C GLN A 34 0.83 14.40 7.09
N ILE A 35 0.63 13.08 7.30
CA ILE A 35 1.69 12.14 7.65
C ILE A 35 2.43 11.72 6.37
N THR A 36 3.76 11.74 6.40
CA THR A 36 4.62 11.31 5.29
C THR A 36 5.39 10.05 5.69
N VAL A 37 5.04 8.90 5.13
CA VAL A 37 5.76 7.63 5.32
C VAL A 37 6.66 7.40 4.11
N ARG A 38 7.99 7.57 4.26
CA ARG A 38 8.91 7.50 3.11
C ARG A 38 10.23 6.78 3.36
N ASP A 39 10.76 6.16 2.31
CA ASP A 39 12.12 5.60 2.32
C ASP A 39 12.37 4.54 3.45
N ASN A 40 11.31 3.86 3.96
CA ASN A 40 11.39 2.79 4.97
C ASN A 40 11.49 1.39 4.32
N THR A 41 11.98 0.40 5.07
CA THR A 41 11.93 -1.03 4.69
C THR A 41 10.95 -1.78 5.60
N ILE A 42 9.96 -2.46 5.02
CA ILE A 42 8.81 -3.03 5.75
C ILE A 42 8.55 -4.45 5.24
N SER A 43 8.81 -5.47 6.06
CA SER A 43 8.77 -6.85 5.58
C SER A 43 8.45 -7.92 6.61
N ASN A 44 8.02 -9.08 6.14
CA ASN A 44 7.76 -10.27 6.95
C ASN A 44 6.74 -10.08 8.10
N ASN A 45 5.91 -9.03 8.07
CA ASN A 45 4.86 -8.85 9.07
C ASN A 45 3.72 -9.89 8.87
N ILE A 46 2.97 -10.19 9.93
CA ILE A 46 1.92 -11.22 9.93
C ILE A 46 0.72 -10.79 9.09
N MET A 47 0.34 -9.51 9.22
CA MET A 47 -0.67 -8.80 8.43
C MET A 47 0.03 -7.80 7.50
N SER A 48 -0.67 -6.72 7.14
CA SER A 48 -0.25 -5.72 6.18
C SER A 48 1.02 -4.97 6.61
N GLY A 49 1.87 -4.68 5.62
CA GLY A 49 3.10 -3.89 5.82
C GLY A 49 2.78 -2.45 6.16
N ILE A 50 1.81 -1.85 5.47
CA ILE A 50 1.21 -0.56 5.86
C ILE A 50 -0.31 -0.71 5.89
N ALA A 51 -0.97 -0.23 6.94
CA ALA A 51 -2.41 0.02 6.95
C ALA A 51 -2.70 1.52 7.00
N ILE A 52 -3.75 1.97 6.30
CA ILE A 52 -4.20 3.36 6.34
C ILE A 52 -5.73 3.47 6.21
N GLY A 53 -6.33 4.32 7.05
CA GLY A 53 -7.79 4.44 7.24
C GLY A 53 -8.28 3.78 8.52
N GLY A 54 -9.48 4.15 8.97
CA GLY A 54 -10.12 3.57 10.15
C GLY A 54 -10.66 2.16 9.90
N TYR A 55 -10.84 1.37 10.96
CA TYR A 55 -11.32 -0.01 10.84
C TYR A 55 -12.78 -0.10 10.34
N ASP A 56 -13.69 0.70 10.91
CA ASP A 56 -15.09 0.86 10.47
C ASP A 56 -15.56 2.32 10.49
N ASN A 57 -16.87 2.54 10.30
CA ASN A 57 -17.50 3.87 10.25
C ASN A 57 -17.69 4.55 11.61
N GLN A 58 -17.21 3.95 12.69
CA GLN A 58 -17.20 4.46 14.05
C GLN A 58 -15.79 4.91 14.48
N GLN A 59 -14.75 4.65 13.68
CA GLN A 59 -13.41 5.18 13.91
C GLN A 59 -13.18 6.48 13.12
N GLY A 60 -12.01 7.07 13.27
CA GLY A 60 -11.55 8.20 12.46
C GLY A 60 -11.05 7.77 11.08
N TYR A 61 -10.64 8.75 10.29
CA TYR A 61 -10.26 8.60 8.90
C TYR A 61 -8.78 8.97 8.68
N ALA A 62 -8.26 8.73 7.48
CA ALA A 62 -6.90 9.16 7.12
C ALA A 62 -6.86 9.98 5.83
N GLU A 63 -6.46 11.24 5.93
CA GLU A 63 -6.51 12.21 4.83
C GLU A 63 -5.20 12.97 4.53
N ASN A 64 -4.98 13.35 3.27
CA ASN A 64 -3.86 14.20 2.84
C ASN A 64 -2.46 13.68 3.27
N ASN A 65 -2.30 12.36 3.42
CA ASN A 65 -1.05 11.70 3.79
C ASN A 65 -0.23 11.33 2.55
N THR A 66 1.09 11.25 2.67
CA THR A 66 1.99 10.80 1.59
C THR A 66 2.67 9.50 1.99
N ILE A 67 2.65 8.49 1.12
CA ILE A 67 3.34 7.22 1.32
C ILE A 67 4.16 6.96 0.04
N THR A 68 5.48 7.01 0.14
CA THR A 68 6.35 7.01 -1.05
C THR A 68 7.71 6.35 -0.84
N ASN A 69 8.31 5.76 -1.88
CA ASN A 69 9.66 5.17 -1.85
C ASN A 69 9.92 4.08 -0.77
N ASN A 70 8.89 3.48 -0.17
CA ASN A 70 9.09 2.42 0.83
C ASN A 70 9.36 1.06 0.14
N VAL A 71 10.30 0.29 0.65
CA VAL A 71 10.58 -1.09 0.23
C VAL A 71 9.68 -2.02 1.05
N ILE A 72 8.58 -2.49 0.44
CA ILE A 72 7.57 -3.32 1.13
C ILE A 72 7.52 -4.72 0.49
N TYR A 73 7.82 -5.77 1.27
CA TYR A 73 7.85 -7.15 0.73
C TYR A 73 7.54 -8.23 1.77
N LYS A 74 6.91 -9.34 1.35
CA LYS A 74 6.63 -10.53 2.18
C LYS A 74 5.84 -10.28 3.48
N ASN A 75 5.07 -9.20 3.55
CA ASN A 75 4.04 -9.03 4.59
C ASN A 75 2.83 -9.94 4.27
N ASP A 76 1.84 -10.01 5.17
CA ASP A 76 0.72 -10.96 5.11
C ASP A 76 1.18 -12.43 5.16
N THR A 77 2.17 -12.74 6.01
CA THR A 77 2.81 -14.07 6.08
C THR A 77 1.89 -15.23 6.48
N LYS A 78 0.64 -14.96 6.87
CA LYS A 78 -0.41 -15.96 7.16
C LYS A 78 -1.55 -15.97 6.14
N ASP A 79 -1.40 -15.31 4.98
CA ASP A 79 -2.40 -15.21 3.92
C ASP A 79 -3.78 -14.74 4.45
N GLN A 80 -3.81 -13.69 5.26
CA GLN A 80 -5.04 -13.16 5.89
C GLN A 80 -5.80 -12.16 4.98
N GLU A 81 -5.43 -12.10 3.70
CA GLU A 81 -5.95 -11.17 2.68
C GLU A 81 -5.63 -9.69 2.94
N SER A 82 -4.68 -9.40 3.84
CA SER A 82 -4.25 -8.04 4.20
C SER A 82 -3.19 -7.46 3.26
N GLY A 83 -2.42 -8.31 2.58
CA GLY A 83 -1.47 -7.92 1.52
C GLY A 83 -0.26 -7.09 1.98
N GLN A 84 0.31 -6.30 1.06
CA GLN A 84 1.49 -5.46 1.36
C GLN A 84 1.12 -4.07 1.89
N ILE A 85 0.07 -3.46 1.34
CA ILE A 85 -0.59 -2.30 1.94
C ILE A 85 -2.11 -2.54 1.95
N GLU A 86 -2.72 -2.29 3.09
CA GLU A 86 -4.15 -2.41 3.37
C GLU A 86 -4.80 -1.02 3.48
N LEU A 87 -5.85 -0.78 2.70
CA LEU A 87 -6.59 0.49 2.70
C LEU A 87 -7.98 0.25 3.28
N ASN A 88 -8.16 0.74 4.50
CA ASN A 88 -9.33 0.53 5.32
C ASN A 88 -10.39 1.62 5.10
N TYR A 89 -11.33 1.74 6.03
CA TYR A 89 -12.47 2.64 5.92
C TYR A 89 -12.04 4.11 5.94
N ASP A 90 -12.83 4.95 5.26
CA ASP A 90 -12.73 6.41 5.15
C ASP A 90 -11.30 6.98 5.00
N THR A 91 -10.92 7.23 3.75
CA THR A 91 -9.61 7.74 3.38
C THR A 91 -9.77 8.75 2.25
N LEU A 92 -9.13 9.92 2.36
CA LEU A 92 -9.29 11.07 1.44
C LEU A 92 -7.94 11.68 0.98
N ASN A 93 -7.71 11.93 -0.30
CA ASN A 93 -6.53 12.63 -0.87
C ASN A 93 -5.12 12.14 -0.42
N ASN A 94 -4.88 10.85 -0.20
CA ASN A 94 -3.52 10.37 0.15
C ASN A 94 -2.66 10.19 -1.14
N VAL A 95 -1.42 10.69 -1.19
CA VAL A 95 -0.52 10.37 -2.32
C VAL A 95 0.22 9.07 -1.99
N ILE A 96 -0.14 7.98 -2.67
CA ILE A 96 0.54 6.68 -2.53
C ILE A 96 1.19 6.35 -3.86
N SER A 97 2.48 6.66 -3.98
CA SER A 97 3.32 6.37 -5.15
C SER A 97 4.39 5.36 -4.77
N ASN A 98 4.61 4.31 -5.57
CA ASN A 98 5.38 3.14 -5.19
C ASN A 98 4.78 2.39 -3.97
N ASN A 99 3.47 2.03 -4.02
CA ASN A 99 2.74 0.92 -3.37
C ASN A 99 1.20 1.21 -3.28
N PHE A 100 0.35 0.33 -2.68
CA PHE A 100 -1.11 0.22 -2.91
C PHE A 100 -2.08 0.87 -1.87
N SER A 101 -3.43 0.79 -1.92
CA SER A 101 -4.35 1.40 -2.95
C SER A 101 -5.92 1.36 -2.73
N LYS A 102 -6.58 2.40 -2.15
CA LYS A 102 -8.04 2.75 -2.23
C LYS A 102 -8.42 4.05 -1.46
N ASN A 103 -8.56 5.19 -2.13
CA ASN A 103 -8.98 6.47 -1.52
C ASN A 103 -9.37 7.47 -2.65
N THR A 104 -10.32 8.38 -2.44
CA THR A 104 -10.70 9.43 -3.42
C THR A 104 -9.71 10.60 -3.44
N GLY A 105 -9.12 10.88 -4.61
CA GLY A 105 -8.11 11.93 -4.80
C GLY A 105 -6.67 11.39 -4.92
N ASN A 106 -6.48 10.08 -4.73
CA ASN A 106 -5.17 9.43 -4.83
C ASN A 106 -4.72 9.26 -6.28
N LYS A 107 -3.40 9.45 -6.51
CA LYS A 107 -2.72 9.02 -7.73
C LYS A 107 -1.75 7.87 -7.43
N LEU A 108 -1.93 6.74 -8.11
CA LEU A 108 -1.04 5.58 -8.15
C LEU A 108 -0.50 5.45 -9.58
N ASP A 109 0.80 5.62 -9.81
CA ASP A 109 1.41 5.66 -11.15
C ASP A 109 2.95 5.49 -11.04
N TYR A 110 3.63 5.14 -12.14
CA TYR A 110 5.10 4.92 -12.21
C TYR A 110 5.66 3.77 -11.34
N ASN A 111 4.81 2.81 -10.93
CA ASN A 111 5.23 1.69 -10.10
C ASN A 111 5.95 0.60 -10.93
N GLN A 112 6.95 -0.06 -10.34
CA GLN A 112 7.56 -1.25 -10.93
C GLN A 112 7.29 -2.49 -10.05
N TYR A 113 6.48 -3.40 -10.57
CA TYR A 113 6.06 -4.61 -9.88
C TYR A 113 6.88 -5.81 -10.28
N TYR A 114 7.15 -6.68 -9.31
CA TYR A 114 7.94 -7.89 -9.46
C TYR A 114 7.19 -9.10 -8.89
N GLY A 115 7.32 -10.26 -9.53
CA GLY A 115 6.80 -11.52 -9.00
C GLY A 115 7.28 -12.73 -9.77
N GLU A 116 7.14 -13.92 -9.19
CA GLU A 116 7.61 -15.19 -9.79
C GLU A 116 6.63 -15.74 -10.85
N PHE A 117 5.41 -15.20 -10.90
CA PHE A 117 4.37 -15.56 -11.85
C PHE A 117 4.47 -14.80 -13.18
N ASP A 118 3.76 -15.24 -14.21
CA ASP A 118 3.59 -14.46 -15.43
C ASP A 118 2.59 -13.33 -15.23
N GLN A 119 2.76 -12.21 -15.93
CA GLN A 119 1.95 -10.99 -15.76
C GLN A 119 0.42 -11.23 -15.84
N ASN A 120 -0.02 -12.28 -16.55
CA ASN A 120 -1.44 -12.64 -16.72
C ASN A 120 -1.99 -13.56 -15.62
N SER A 121 -1.12 -14.08 -14.75
CA SER A 121 -1.44 -15.14 -13.78
C SER A 121 -1.62 -14.64 -12.36
N GLY A 122 -0.99 -13.51 -12.00
CA GLY A 122 -1.16 -12.88 -10.68
C GLY A 122 -2.60 -12.43 -10.42
N LEU A 123 -3.03 -12.52 -9.17
CA LEU A 123 -4.24 -11.86 -8.68
C LEU A 123 -3.87 -10.47 -8.17
N TRP A 124 -4.63 -9.46 -8.60
CA TRP A 124 -4.45 -8.06 -8.27
C TRP A 124 -5.75 -7.54 -7.66
N GLN A 125 -5.69 -6.71 -6.63
CA GLN A 125 -6.90 -6.13 -6.03
C GLN A 125 -6.85 -4.61 -6.07
N TRP A 126 -7.95 -3.97 -6.49
CA TRP A 126 -8.17 -2.52 -6.34
C TRP A 126 -9.60 -2.29 -5.89
N LYS A 127 -9.80 -1.36 -4.96
CA LYS A 127 -11.14 -0.99 -4.47
C LYS A 127 -11.97 -2.15 -3.88
N ARG A 128 -11.36 -3.24 -3.38
CA ARG A 128 -12.01 -4.53 -3.01
C ARG A 128 -12.59 -5.33 -4.20
N LYS A 129 -12.12 -5.06 -5.41
CA LYS A 129 -12.41 -5.84 -6.63
C LYS A 129 -11.13 -6.52 -7.09
N THR A 130 -11.21 -7.83 -7.30
CA THR A 130 -10.09 -8.66 -7.75
C THR A 130 -10.06 -8.74 -9.28
N TYR A 131 -8.85 -8.69 -9.83
CA TYR A 131 -8.52 -8.74 -11.25
C TYR A 131 -7.51 -9.87 -11.46
N LYS A 132 -7.69 -10.65 -12.53
CA LYS A 132 -6.70 -11.64 -12.95
C LYS A 132 -5.79 -11.03 -14.03
N GLY A 133 -4.50 -10.98 -13.74
CA GLY A 133 -3.47 -10.41 -14.60
C GLY A 133 -3.31 -8.90 -14.48
N PHE A 134 -2.05 -8.46 -14.51
CA PHE A 134 -1.63 -7.06 -14.47
C PHE A 134 -2.23 -6.22 -15.61
N PRO A 135 -2.34 -6.68 -16.87
CA PRO A 135 -2.96 -5.87 -17.92
C PRO A 135 -4.44 -5.58 -17.66
N THR A 136 -5.20 -6.56 -17.15
CA THR A 136 -6.62 -6.41 -16.79
C THR A 136 -6.80 -5.41 -15.64
N TYR A 137 -5.90 -5.49 -14.66
CA TYR A 137 -5.81 -4.56 -13.55
C TYR A 137 -5.52 -3.14 -14.05
N GLN A 138 -4.38 -2.95 -14.73
CA GLN A 138 -3.89 -1.67 -15.25
C GLN A 138 -4.93 -0.97 -16.14
N ALA A 139 -5.56 -1.69 -17.07
CA ALA A 139 -6.59 -1.14 -17.94
C ALA A 139 -7.81 -0.59 -17.15
N SER A 140 -8.16 -1.20 -16.02
CA SER A 140 -9.21 -0.69 -15.14
C SER A 140 -8.74 0.50 -14.29
N MET A 141 -7.44 0.63 -14.02
CA MET A 141 -6.86 1.75 -13.25
C MET A 141 -6.69 3.00 -14.11
N SER A 142 -6.34 2.84 -15.39
CA SER A 142 -6.15 3.95 -16.33
C SER A 142 -7.44 4.77 -16.55
N GLN A 143 -8.61 4.15 -16.38
CA GLN A 143 -9.91 4.85 -16.41
C GLN A 143 -10.09 5.86 -15.27
N GLU A 144 -9.35 5.69 -14.17
CA GLU A 144 -9.34 6.57 -13.00
C GLU A 144 -8.10 7.48 -12.97
N GLY A 145 -7.31 7.52 -14.05
CA GLY A 145 -6.06 8.29 -14.14
C GLY A 145 -4.83 7.60 -13.55
N ASN A 146 -4.94 6.33 -13.14
CA ASN A 146 -3.90 5.58 -12.43
C ASN A 146 -3.19 4.53 -13.32
N GLU A 147 -2.01 4.10 -12.88
CA GLU A 147 -1.15 3.06 -13.47
C GLU A 147 -0.78 3.25 -14.95
N GLN A 148 -0.82 4.50 -15.44
CA GLN A 148 -0.57 4.82 -16.85
C GLN A 148 0.86 4.52 -17.31
N HIS A 149 1.83 4.58 -16.38
CA HIS A 149 3.27 4.41 -16.64
C HIS A 149 3.89 3.22 -15.90
N SER A 150 3.09 2.48 -15.14
CA SER A 150 3.55 1.38 -14.31
C SER A 150 3.79 0.10 -15.12
N VAL A 151 4.72 -0.74 -14.66
CA VAL A 151 5.11 -1.96 -15.37
C VAL A 151 5.23 -3.17 -14.45
N TYR A 152 4.98 -4.35 -14.99
CA TYR A 152 5.26 -5.63 -14.33
C TYR A 152 6.46 -6.33 -14.95
N CYS A 153 7.35 -6.85 -14.12
CA CYS A 153 8.49 -7.67 -14.53
C CYS A 153 8.47 -9.01 -13.80
N LYS A 154 8.45 -10.11 -14.55
CA LYS A 154 8.64 -11.44 -13.97
C LYS A 154 10.06 -11.57 -13.43
N LEU A 155 10.20 -11.98 -12.17
CA LEU A 155 11.48 -12.32 -11.58
C LEU A 155 12.01 -13.60 -12.23
N SER A 156 13.20 -13.51 -12.82
CA SER A 156 13.99 -14.71 -13.11
C SER A 156 14.39 -15.36 -11.78
N PRO A 157 14.42 -16.70 -11.67
CA PRO A 157 14.97 -17.40 -10.50
C PRO A 157 16.41 -17.01 -10.14
N SER A 158 17.14 -16.37 -11.06
CA SER A 158 18.48 -15.82 -10.85
C SER A 158 18.53 -14.43 -10.21
N PHE A 159 17.39 -13.77 -10.00
CA PHE A 159 17.33 -12.38 -9.54
C PHE A 159 17.38 -12.29 -8.01
N LYS A 160 18.57 -12.03 -7.45
CA LYS A 160 18.72 -11.65 -6.04
C LYS A 160 18.56 -10.14 -5.90
N LEU A 161 17.56 -9.70 -5.14
CA LEU A 161 17.48 -8.32 -4.68
C LEU A 161 18.64 -8.07 -3.71
N ILE A 162 19.69 -7.38 -4.18
CA ILE A 162 20.77 -6.91 -3.30
C ILE A 162 20.28 -5.63 -2.62
N LEU A 163 19.63 -5.80 -1.48
CA LEU A 163 19.47 -4.72 -0.51
C LEU A 163 20.87 -4.29 -0.05
N LYS A 164 21.14 -2.99 -0.07
CA LYS A 164 22.37 -2.35 0.42
C LYS A 164 22.06 -1.59 1.70
#